data_AF-A0A5T0D8S8-F1
#
_entry.id   AF-A0A5T0D8S8-F1
#
_cell.length_a   1.000
_cell.length_b   1.000
_cell.length_c   1.000
_cell.angle_alpha   90.00
_cell.angle_beta   90.00
_cell.angle_gamma   90.00
#
_symmetry.space_group_name_H-M   'P 1'
#
loop_
_entity.id
_entity.type
_entity.pdbx_description
1 polymer ?
#
loop_
_entity_poly.entity_id
_entity_poly.type
_entity_poly.pdbx_seq_one_letter_code
_entity_poly.pdbx_strand_id
1 'polypeptide(L)' 'ALKIELEKLFDFALVKQEENLLWDKVYSSKKDEIFPPNALKNAFSKLIFLNEPHFAFFHFKTWDEL' A
#
# COMPACT_ATOMS: atom_id res chain seq x y z
N ALA A 1 2.96 -24.26 -9.71
CA ALA A 1 3.46 -23.19 -8.82
C ALA A 1 2.53 -21.98 -8.89
N LEU A 2 2.52 -21.21 -9.99
CA LEU A 2 1.73 -19.98 -10.14
C LEU A 2 0.23 -20.11 -9.79
N LYS A 3 -0.46 -21.14 -10.28
CA LYS A 3 -1.88 -21.36 -9.98
C LYS A 3 -2.15 -21.44 -8.48
N ILE A 4 -1.32 -22.19 -7.74
CA ILE A 4 -1.47 -22.41 -6.31
C ILE A 4 -1.17 -21.11 -5.53
N GLU A 5 -0.20 -20.31 -5.98
CA GLU A 5 0.10 -19.01 -5.37
C GLU A 5 -1.06 -18.03 -5.57
N LEU A 6 -1.66 -18.01 -6.76
CA LEU A 6 -2.82 -17.17 -7.06
C LEU A 6 -4.07 -17.60 -6.27
N GLU A 7 -4.32 -18.90 -6.13
CA GLU A 7 -5.41 -19.43 -5.31
C GLU A 7 -5.25 -18.99 -3.85
N LYS A 8 -4.06 -19.12 -3.27
CA LYS A 8 -3.78 -18.66 -1.90
C LYS A 8 -3.96 -17.15 -1.72
N LEU A 9 -3.52 -16.36 -2.69
CA LEU A 9 -3.69 -14.89 -2.65
C LEU A 9 -5.17 -14.51 -2.72
N PHE A 10 -5.93 -15.20 -3.55
CA PHE A 10 -7.37 -15.00 -3.68
C PHE A 10 -8.10 -15.38 -2.38
N ASP A 11 -7.80 -16.54 -1.82
CA ASP A 11 -8.38 -16.99 -0.54
C ASP A 11 -8.06 -15.99 0.58
N PHE A 12 -6.83 -15.46 0.64
CA PHE A 12 -6.45 -14.41 1.59
C PHE A 12 -7.29 -13.13 1.41
N ALA A 13 -7.53 -12.71 0.16
CA ALA A 13 -8.33 -11.52 -0.14
C ALA A 13 -9.82 -11.68 0.24
N LEU A 14 -10.32 -12.92 0.29
CA LEU A 14 -11.68 -13.23 0.75
C LEU A 14 -11.84 -13.24 2.28
N VAL A 15 -10.75 -13.38 3.03
CA VAL A 15 -10.81 -13.27 4.49
C VAL A 15 -11.25 -11.86 4.87
N LYS A 16 -12.20 -11.77 5.81
CA LYS A 16 -12.65 -10.50 6.37
C LYS A 16 -11.43 -9.77 6.94
N GLN A 17 -11.04 -8.69 6.27
CA GLN A 17 -9.95 -7.84 6.71
C GLN A 17 -10.36 -7.14 8.01
N GLU A 18 -9.40 -6.89 8.91
CA GLU A 18 -9.68 -6.08 10.09
C GLU A 18 -10.17 -4.69 9.67
N GLU A 19 -11.34 -4.30 10.15
CA GLU A 19 -11.96 -3.02 9.80
C GLU A 19 -11.23 -1.83 10.42
N ASN A 20 -10.40 -2.08 11.44
CA ASN A 20 -9.71 -1.07 12.25
C ASN A 20 -8.19 -1.21 12.20
N LEU A 21 -7.61 -1.46 11.02
CA LEU A 21 -6.16 -1.45 10.86
C LEU A 21 -5.60 -0.06 11.21
N LEU A 22 -4.92 0.01 12.36
CA LEU A 22 -4.17 1.18 12.78
C LEU A 22 -2.83 1.18 12.06
N TRP A 23 -2.73 1.99 11.00
CA TRP A 23 -1.48 2.18 10.28
C TRP A 23 -0.61 3.21 11.00
N ASP A 24 0.60 2.80 11.40
CA ASP A 24 1.59 3.72 11.99
C ASP A 24 2.08 4.75 10.96
N LYS A 25 2.28 4.30 9.72
CA LYS A 25 2.72 5.11 8.57
C LYS A 25 2.07 4.61 7.29
N VAL A 26 1.69 5.54 6.41
CA VAL A 26 1.23 5.23 5.05
C VAL A 26 2.07 6.04 4.07
N TYR A 27 2.78 5.36 3.18
CA TYR A 27 3.58 6.00 2.13
C TYR A 27 2.79 6.05 0.81
N SER A 28 2.87 7.16 0.09
CA SER A 28 2.18 7.33 -1.19
C SER A 28 3.01 8.21 -2.14
N SER A 29 2.89 7.97 -3.44
CA SER A 29 3.49 8.86 -4.43
C SER A 29 2.69 10.16 -4.60
N LYS A 30 3.41 11.28 -4.74
CA LYS A 30 2.81 12.59 -5.07
C LYS A 30 2.09 12.61 -6.43
N LYS A 31 2.49 11.73 -7.35
CA LYS A 31 2.01 11.69 -8.74
C LYS A 31 1.40 10.33 -9.09
N ASP A 32 0.82 9.67 -8.09
CA ASP A 32 0.16 8.39 -8.28
C ASP A 32 -1.11 8.55 -9.13
N GLU A 33 -1.15 7.86 -10.27
CA GLU A 33 -2.30 7.85 -11.19
C GLU A 33 -3.31 6.74 -10.87
N ILE A 34 -2.92 5.74 -10.08
CA ILE A 34 -3.78 4.61 -9.68
C ILE A 34 -4.52 4.95 -8.38
N PHE A 35 -3.81 5.50 -7.39
CA PHE A 35 -4.39 5.99 -6.13
C PHE A 35 -4.12 7.49 -5.95
N PRO A 36 -5.00 8.36 -6.47
CA PRO A 36 -4.77 9.80 -6.43
C PRO A 36 -4.58 10.32 -4.99
N PRO A 37 -3.63 11.25 -4.76
CA PRO A 37 -3.35 11.79 -3.43
C PRO A 37 -4.57 12.30 -2.67
N ASN A 38 -5.55 12.86 -3.39
CA ASN A 38 -6.78 13.38 -2.79
C ASN A 38 -7.69 12.26 -2.23
N ALA A 39 -7.74 11.10 -2.89
CA ALA A 39 -8.50 9.96 -2.39
C ALA A 39 -7.87 9.41 -1.11
N LEU A 40 -6.53 9.32 -1.07
CA LEU A 40 -5.80 8.81 0.08
C LEU A 40 -5.91 9.75 1.29
N LYS A 41 -5.83 11.07 1.10
CA LYS A 41 -5.99 12.06 2.19
C LYS A 41 -7.32 11.95 2.93
N ASN A 42 -8.37 11.48 2.25
CA ASN A 42 -9.67 11.27 2.87
C ASN A 42 -9.76 9.95 3.65
N ALA A 43 -8.89 8.99 3.35
CA ALA A 43 -8.87 7.67 3.98
C ALA A 43 -7.87 7.56 5.13
N PHE A 44 -6.76 8.31 5.10
CA PHE A 44 -5.65 8.17 6.04
C PHE A 44 -5.23 9.50 6.66
N SER A 45 -5.04 9.51 7.98
CA SER A 45 -4.60 10.68 8.74
C SER A 45 -3.08 10.91 8.71
N LYS A 46 -2.29 9.85 8.53
CA LYS A 46 -0.80 9.89 8.51
C LYS A 46 -0.24 9.43 7.17
N LEU A 47 -0.25 10.33 6.19
CA LEU A 47 0.31 10.10 4.85
C LEU A 47 1.68 10.77 4.69
N ILE A 48 2.65 9.99 4.22
CA ILE A 48 3.99 10.44 3.87
C ILE A 48 4.12 10.38 2.35
N PHE A 49 4.23 11.55 1.73
CA PHE A 49 4.30 11.66 0.28
C PHE A 49 5.74 11.59 -0.24
N LEU A 50 6.02 10.59 -1.07
CA LEU A 50 7.30 10.36 -1.72
C LEU A 50 7.26 10.87 -3.17
N ASN A 51 8.45 11.10 -3.75
CA ASN A 51 8.60 11.53 -5.13
C ASN A 51 8.99 10.37 -6.05
N GLU A 52 8.27 9.25 -5.93
CA GLU A 52 8.48 8.04 -6.73
C GLU A 52 7.29 7.75 -7.65
N PRO A 53 7.36 6.78 -8.58
CA PRO A 53 6.18 6.21 -9.24
C PRO A 53 5.22 5.55 -8.23
N HIS A 54 4.07 5.04 -8.70
CA HIS A 54 3.05 4.35 -7.87
C HIS A 54 3.64 3.39 -6.82
N PHE A 55 4.65 2.62 -7.22
CA PHE A 55 5.37 1.73 -6.33
C PHE A 55 6.38 2.50 -5.47
N ALA A 56 5.90 3.00 -4.32
CA ALA A 56 6.70 3.70 -3.30
C ALA A 56 7.92 2.90 -2.79
N PHE A 57 7.93 1.58 -2.97
CA PHE A 57 9.05 0.70 -2.60
C PHE A 57 10.37 1.09 -3.26
N PHE A 58 10.35 1.71 -4.45
CA PHE A 58 11.58 2.16 -5.11
C PHE A 58 12.31 3.29 -4.37
N HIS A 59 11.64 3.95 -3.43
CA HIS A 59 12.28 4.95 -2.58
C HIS A 59 13.28 4.33 -1.61
N PHE A 60 13.02 3.09 -1.17
CA PHE A 60 13.75 2.44 -0.10
C PHE A 60 14.78 1.47 -0.68
N LYS A 61 15.97 1.44 -0.08
CA LYS A 61 17.05 0.53 -0.47
C LYS A 61 17.04 -0.76 0.33
N THR A 62 16.53 -0.73 1.55
CA THR A 62 16.41 -1.87 2.44
C THR A 62 15.09 -1.83 3.20
N TRP A 63 14.69 -2.98 3.75
CA TRP A 63 13.49 -3.07 4.59
C TRP A 63 13.65 -2.34 5.94
N ASP A 64 14.88 -2.09 6.38
CA ASP A 64 15.18 -1.38 7.63
C ASP A 64 14.91 0.13 7.56
N GLU A 65 14.69 0.68 6.36
CA GLU A 65 14.37 2.11 6.16
C GLU A 65 12.87 2.44 6.39
N LEU A 66 12.03 1.43 6.68
CA LEU A 66 10.58 1.56 6.90
C LEU A 66 10.20 1.94 8.36
#